data_AF-W4MF93-F1
#
_entry.id   AF-W4MF93-F1
#
_cell.length_a   1.000
_cell.length_b   1.000
_cell.length_c   1.000
_cell.angle_alpha   90.00
_cell.angle_beta   90.00
_cell.angle_gamma   90.00
#
_symmetry.space_group_name_H-M   'P 1'
#
loop_
_entity.id
_entity.type
_entity.pdbx_description
1 polymer ?
#
loop_
_entity_poly.entity_id
_entity_poly.type
_entity_poly.pdbx_seq_one_letter_code
_entity_poly.pdbx_strand_id
1 'polypeptide(L)'
;MSSQTGTPLATSQPAPWQDGTLPNPEAAYHAPSATNGQNPLDAWPNRMHPQAGTPGQTSTSPALSILAYEKVLLDRVSPTTLRHQAITALLNAPNLQVDVLSDSVLIAIVLDTLHHSGRVRHTAREFIRKFASDKVVLAYEAVLADLRANRGPDQEHSKHQDRLARLGLEMYYTYGEQHMQHMAKPTAESHFKLAQAIAPFQKAWALRTLAAADQQHLFLKALYGWAKILEDRAWMEQDARGMPNTEYTQKAQVKYQEFLKEARKYKDRSQAYPDRAHLYHAESHQANPTQRGSLRALAWRILSLTGSFETGKNEPNNFAGLAGNFDGQGLSFGALQWNIGQRTLPTLLREIDRQQGALVRSAFGSNYKALRNMLTKSKKQQLTWAKSIQNAKFVLHRPWRKAFKTLGTQYDFQKIQVEHAHRLFKTARKLCDQYQVRSERAVALMFDILVQNGGVRKTAKTKILKDFQALRPTGNAAQDEVARLRIIAKRVAEASNAKWVADVRRRKLTIANGTGKVHGKPYNLADRNISLKDYETGKPLDAAPAAPPLVNQAGLQS
;
A
#
# COMPACT_ATOMS: atom_id res chain seq x y z
N MET A 1 -48.59 -0.19 49.32
CA MET A 1 -47.59 0.67 49.99
C MET A 1 -46.49 0.99 48.98
N SER A 2 -46.42 2.27 48.60
CA SER A 2 -45.24 3.02 48.11
C SER A 2 -44.39 2.47 46.96
N SER A 3 -44.79 2.92 45.76
CA SER A 3 -44.02 3.36 44.59
C SER A 3 -42.51 3.59 44.71
N GLN A 4 -41.76 3.18 43.68
CA GLN A 4 -40.98 4.13 42.87
C GLN A 4 -40.75 3.59 41.45
N THR A 5 -41.05 4.46 40.49
CA THR A 5 -41.04 4.30 39.03
C THR A 5 -39.68 4.71 38.46
N GLY A 6 -39.10 3.89 37.58
CA GLY A 6 -37.92 4.23 36.77
C GLY A 6 -38.25 4.18 35.28
N THR A 7 -38.28 5.35 34.65
CA THR A 7 -38.58 5.64 33.23
C THR A 7 -37.45 5.16 32.29
N PRO A 8 -37.74 4.68 31.06
CA PRO A 8 -36.71 4.34 30.08
C PRO A 8 -36.19 5.56 29.31
N LEU A 9 -34.87 5.64 29.15
CA LEU A 9 -34.17 6.69 28.40
C LEU A 9 -34.45 6.62 26.90
N ALA A 10 -34.89 7.76 26.35
CA ALA A 10 -35.08 8.00 24.93
C ALA A 10 -33.76 8.18 24.18
N THR A 11 -33.71 7.67 22.96
CA THR A 11 -32.67 7.89 21.96
C THR A 11 -32.72 9.31 21.41
N SER A 12 -31.72 10.15 21.72
CA SER A 12 -31.54 11.46 21.10
C SER A 12 -30.60 11.37 19.90
N GLN A 13 -31.12 11.62 18.70
CA GLN A 13 -30.33 11.96 17.52
C GLN A 13 -29.73 13.37 17.70
N PRO A 14 -28.48 13.64 17.26
CA PRO A 14 -27.98 15.01 17.17
C PRO A 14 -28.47 15.72 15.91
N ALA A 15 -28.97 16.94 16.11
CA ALA A 15 -29.38 17.90 15.10
C ALA A 15 -28.19 18.52 14.33
N PRO A 16 -28.41 19.10 13.13
CA PRO A 16 -27.37 19.66 12.27
C PRO A 16 -26.89 21.04 12.74
N TRP A 17 -25.60 21.31 12.52
CA TRP A 17 -24.95 22.58 12.83
C TRP A 17 -25.41 23.70 11.87
N GLN A 18 -25.92 24.80 12.43
CA GLN A 18 -26.18 26.07 11.75
C GLN A 18 -25.08 27.10 12.07
N ASP A 19 -24.93 28.04 11.12
CA ASP A 19 -23.98 29.16 11.07
C ASP A 19 -23.91 30.04 12.32
N GLY A 20 -22.70 30.57 12.58
CA GLY A 20 -22.43 31.56 13.60
C GLY A 20 -21.18 32.40 13.26
N THR A 21 -21.45 33.64 12.91
CA THR A 21 -20.58 34.81 12.66
C THR A 21 -19.38 34.99 13.59
N LEU A 22 -18.24 35.42 13.03
CA LEU A 22 -17.07 35.92 13.78
C LEU A 22 -17.07 37.47 13.84
N PRO A 23 -16.57 38.08 14.94
CA PRO A 23 -16.52 39.53 15.11
C PRO A 23 -15.34 40.21 14.39
N ASN A 24 -15.57 41.46 14.00
CA ASN A 24 -14.67 42.41 13.36
C ASN A 24 -13.54 42.89 14.30
N PRO A 25 -12.26 42.93 13.86
CA PRO A 25 -11.22 43.67 14.55
C PRO A 25 -10.63 44.79 13.66
N GLU A 26 -11.38 45.87 13.47
CA GLU A 26 -10.80 47.19 13.22
C GLU A 26 -10.67 47.93 14.56
N ALA A 27 -9.49 47.88 15.17
CA ALA A 27 -9.03 48.90 16.10
C ALA A 27 -7.54 48.72 16.40
N ALA A 28 -6.82 49.84 16.33
CA ALA A 28 -5.46 50.10 16.83
C ALA A 28 -4.29 49.73 15.89
N TYR A 29 -3.73 50.71 15.18
CA TYR A 29 -2.67 51.60 15.70
C TYR A 29 -2.22 52.63 14.63
N HIS A 30 -2.16 53.90 15.05
CA HIS A 30 -1.57 55.01 14.29
C HIS A 30 -0.03 54.99 14.36
N ALA A 31 0.59 55.50 13.30
CA ALA A 31 2.04 55.65 13.06
C ALA A 31 2.75 56.62 14.04
N PRO A 32 4.09 56.71 13.93
CA PRO A 32 4.64 57.99 13.49
C PRO A 32 5.74 57.88 12.41
N SER A 33 5.90 58.98 11.67
CA SER A 33 6.79 59.17 10.53
C SER A 33 8.22 59.61 10.86
N ALA A 34 9.07 59.56 9.83
CA ALA A 34 10.36 60.26 9.59
C ALA A 34 11.61 59.50 10.11
N THR A 35 12.77 59.40 9.44
CA THR A 35 13.47 60.19 8.40
C THR A 35 14.56 59.36 7.69
N ASN A 36 14.89 59.74 6.45
CA ASN A 36 16.18 59.63 5.71
C ASN A 36 17.04 58.34 5.71
N GLY A 37 17.12 57.74 4.52
CA GLY A 37 18.39 57.64 3.76
C GLY A 37 19.42 56.59 4.15
N GLN A 38 19.35 55.40 3.52
CA GLN A 38 20.50 54.72 2.89
C GLN A 38 20.03 53.41 2.23
N ASN A 39 20.44 53.22 0.99
CA ASN A 39 20.11 52.10 0.10
C ASN A 39 20.97 50.86 0.46
N PRO A 40 20.42 49.73 0.92
CA PRO A 40 21.22 48.58 1.32
C PRO A 40 21.28 47.55 0.19
N LEU A 41 22.08 47.83 -0.84
CA LEU A 41 22.36 46.87 -1.93
C LEU A 41 23.85 46.48 -2.09
N ASP A 42 24.74 46.94 -1.20
CA ASP A 42 26.20 46.74 -1.37
C ASP A 42 26.87 45.73 -0.42
N ALA A 43 26.12 44.80 0.17
CA ALA A 43 26.71 43.78 1.07
C ALA A 43 26.35 42.35 0.68
N TRP A 44 26.74 41.90 -0.52
CA TRP A 44 26.72 40.48 -0.89
C TRP A 44 28.04 40.06 -1.54
N PRO A 45 28.79 39.08 -0.99
CA PRO A 45 30.05 38.65 -1.57
C PRO A 45 29.84 37.81 -2.84
N ASN A 46 30.46 38.28 -3.91
CA ASN A 46 30.60 37.57 -5.18
C ASN A 46 31.53 36.34 -5.04
N ARG A 47 31.11 35.23 -5.67
CA ARG A 47 31.89 34.02 -6.05
C ARG A 47 32.45 33.15 -4.90
N MET A 48 31.96 31.92 -4.83
CA MET A 48 32.75 30.78 -4.32
C MET A 48 32.76 29.65 -5.36
N HIS A 49 33.91 29.45 -6.00
CA HIS A 49 34.38 28.16 -6.49
C HIS A 49 35.26 27.52 -5.40
N PRO A 50 35.35 26.18 -5.30
CA PRO A 50 35.99 25.53 -4.17
C PRO A 50 37.50 25.35 -4.37
N GLN A 51 38.28 25.72 -3.37
CA GLN A 51 39.62 25.16 -3.11
C GLN A 51 39.70 24.64 -1.68
N ALA A 52 40.44 23.55 -1.52
CA ALA A 52 40.62 22.78 -0.30
C ALA A 52 41.66 23.43 0.64
N GLY A 53 41.47 23.28 1.97
CA GLY A 53 42.56 23.50 2.93
C GLY A 53 42.16 23.86 4.36
N THR A 54 42.23 22.85 5.24
CA THR A 54 42.54 22.86 6.70
C THR A 54 41.58 23.44 7.77
N PRO A 55 41.52 22.80 8.97
CA PRO A 55 40.49 23.02 9.98
C PRO A 55 40.93 23.93 11.13
N GLY A 56 40.03 24.82 11.53
CA GLY A 56 40.18 25.59 12.76
C GLY A 56 39.48 26.92 12.66
N GLN A 57 38.15 26.94 12.79
CA GLN A 57 37.43 28.17 13.14
C GLN A 57 36.08 27.85 13.79
N THR A 58 35.86 28.59 14.87
CA THR A 58 34.70 28.66 15.76
C THR A 58 33.36 28.68 15.03
N SER A 59 32.41 27.87 15.52
CA SER A 59 31.03 27.84 15.02
C SER A 59 30.31 29.17 15.31
N THR A 60 30.30 30.07 14.33
CA THR A 60 29.32 31.15 14.29
C THR A 60 27.95 30.54 13.95
N SER A 61 27.04 30.66 14.90
CA SER A 61 25.66 30.17 14.85
C SER A 61 24.88 30.75 13.64
N PRO A 62 23.99 29.98 12.97
CA PRO A 62 23.27 30.39 11.75
C PRO A 62 22.17 31.46 11.95
N ALA A 63 22.00 31.99 13.17
CA ALA A 63 20.90 32.92 13.50
C ALA A 63 20.93 34.24 12.70
N LEU A 64 22.10 34.65 12.18
CA LEU A 64 22.25 35.89 11.40
C LEU A 64 21.73 35.83 9.95
N SER A 65 21.23 34.68 9.45
CA SER A 65 20.78 34.56 8.04
C SER A 65 19.26 34.53 7.82
N ILE A 66 18.45 34.13 8.82
CA ILE A 66 16.98 33.97 8.64
C ILE A 66 16.28 35.31 8.43
N LEU A 67 16.57 36.31 9.26
CA LEU A 67 15.97 37.65 9.17
C LEU A 67 16.20 38.33 7.81
N ALA A 68 17.38 38.11 7.21
CA ALA A 68 17.70 38.62 5.88
C ALA A 68 16.82 37.97 4.80
N TYR A 69 16.57 36.65 4.90
CA TYR A 69 15.66 35.95 4.00
C TYR A 69 14.20 36.37 4.22
N GLU A 70 13.77 36.57 5.47
CA GLU A 70 12.43 37.06 5.77
C GLU A 70 12.17 38.42 5.12
N LYS A 71 13.12 39.36 5.22
CA LYS A 71 12.99 40.69 4.58
C LYS A 71 12.81 40.58 3.07
N VAL A 72 13.58 39.71 2.40
CA VAL A 72 13.45 39.46 0.95
C VAL A 72 12.09 38.85 0.59
N LEU A 73 11.56 37.94 1.44
CA LEU A 73 10.29 37.27 1.17
C LEU A 73 9.07 38.17 1.46
N LEU A 74 9.18 39.07 2.44
CA LEU A 74 8.13 40.03 2.78
C LEU A 74 8.08 41.22 1.82
N ASP A 75 9.20 41.55 1.19
CA ASP A 75 9.24 42.57 0.16
C ASP A 75 8.65 42.05 -1.17
N ARG A 76 7.49 42.61 -1.55
CA ARG A 76 6.75 42.24 -2.77
C ARG A 76 7.48 42.66 -4.05
N VAL A 77 8.38 43.64 -4.00
CA VAL A 77 9.15 44.08 -5.18
C VAL A 77 10.52 43.41 -5.29
N SER A 78 10.86 42.52 -4.35
CA SER A 78 12.13 41.80 -4.39
C SER A 78 12.28 40.96 -5.67
N PRO A 79 13.43 41.04 -6.37
CA PRO A 79 13.68 40.28 -7.58
C PRO A 79 13.44 38.78 -7.41
N THR A 80 12.86 38.15 -8.44
CA THR A 80 12.55 36.71 -8.45
C THR A 80 13.78 35.84 -8.18
N THR A 81 14.97 36.26 -8.60
CA THR A 81 16.25 35.59 -8.30
C THR A 81 16.56 35.59 -6.80
N LEU A 82 16.38 36.73 -6.12
CA LEU A 82 16.62 36.84 -4.68
C LEU A 82 15.59 36.05 -3.88
N ARG A 83 14.31 36.11 -4.27
CA ARG A 83 13.26 35.28 -3.67
C ARG A 83 13.58 33.79 -3.81
N HIS A 84 13.94 33.34 -5.02
CA HIS A 84 14.36 31.95 -5.26
C HIS A 84 15.54 31.54 -4.36
N GLN A 85 16.56 32.40 -4.25
CA GLN A 85 17.72 32.15 -3.38
C GLN A 85 17.32 32.06 -1.90
N ALA A 86 16.46 32.96 -1.42
CA ALA A 86 15.97 32.96 -0.05
C ALA A 86 15.21 31.66 0.28
N ILE A 87 14.24 31.26 -0.55
CA ILE A 87 13.50 29.99 -0.33
C ILE A 87 14.44 28.79 -0.43
N THR A 88 15.40 28.80 -1.38
CA THR A 88 16.38 27.71 -1.51
C THR A 88 17.27 27.59 -0.28
N ALA A 89 17.69 28.72 0.29
CA ALA A 89 18.50 28.75 1.51
C ALA A 89 17.71 28.18 2.69
N LEU A 90 16.45 28.60 2.88
CA LEU A 90 15.55 28.02 3.89
C LEU A 90 15.30 26.53 3.65
N LEU A 91 15.08 26.11 2.40
CA LEU A 91 14.82 24.71 2.05
C LEU A 91 15.99 23.78 2.42
N ASN A 92 17.21 24.28 2.27
CA ASN A 92 18.45 23.54 2.51
C ASN A 92 19.07 23.80 3.90
N ALA A 93 18.48 24.68 4.70
CA ALA A 93 18.96 24.98 6.04
C ALA A 93 18.90 23.72 6.91
N PRO A 94 20.05 23.24 7.44
CA PRO A 94 20.06 22.07 8.29
C PRO A 94 19.30 22.37 9.58
N ASN A 95 18.39 21.45 9.95
CA ASN A 95 17.57 21.56 11.16
C ASN A 95 16.67 22.81 11.23
N LEU A 96 16.23 23.36 10.09
CA LEU A 96 15.23 24.44 10.10
C LEU A 96 13.99 23.99 10.85
N GLN A 97 13.72 24.66 11.97
CA GLN A 97 12.46 24.56 12.70
C GLN A 97 11.51 25.59 12.10
N VAL A 98 10.49 25.14 11.38
CA VAL A 98 9.57 26.02 10.63
C VAL A 98 8.88 27.03 11.54
N ASP A 99 8.72 26.69 12.81
CA ASP A 99 8.09 27.54 13.83
C ASP A 99 8.84 28.86 14.09
N VAL A 100 10.11 28.95 13.70
CA VAL A 100 10.91 30.19 13.83
C VAL A 100 10.60 31.21 12.75
N LEU A 101 9.97 30.81 11.64
CA LEU A 101 9.56 31.73 10.57
C LEU A 101 8.27 32.42 10.95
N SER A 102 8.15 33.72 10.67
CA SER A 102 6.89 34.44 10.89
C SER A 102 5.74 33.93 10.00
N ASP A 103 4.49 34.08 10.45
CA ASP A 103 3.31 33.69 9.68
C ASP A 103 3.26 34.41 8.32
N SER A 104 3.64 35.69 8.30
CA SER A 104 3.73 36.50 7.09
C SER A 104 4.72 35.93 6.07
N VAL A 105 5.83 35.36 6.52
CA VAL A 105 6.82 34.71 5.62
C VAL A 105 6.26 33.42 5.04
N LEU A 106 5.57 32.61 5.84
CA LEU A 106 4.92 31.39 5.35
C LEU A 106 3.81 31.72 4.34
N ILE A 107 3.00 32.75 4.63
CA ILE A 107 1.99 33.26 3.70
C ILE A 107 2.65 33.74 2.40
N ALA A 108 3.76 34.48 2.49
CA ALA A 108 4.50 34.93 1.31
C ALA A 108 5.03 33.77 0.45
N ILE A 109 5.52 32.69 1.09
CA ILE A 109 5.96 31.48 0.37
C ILE A 109 4.77 30.77 -0.30
N VAL A 110 3.59 30.73 0.33
CA VAL A 110 2.38 30.18 -0.31
C VAL A 110 1.98 31.05 -1.51
N LEU A 111 1.97 32.37 -1.37
CA LEU A 111 1.66 33.32 -2.46
C LEU A 111 2.66 33.21 -3.62
N ASP A 112 3.93 32.90 -3.35
CA ASP A 112 4.93 32.63 -4.39
C ASP A 112 4.58 31.42 -5.27
N THR A 113 3.77 30.47 -4.77
CA THR A 113 3.27 29.37 -5.59
C THR A 113 2.23 29.82 -6.62
N LEU A 114 1.57 30.96 -6.37
CA LEU A 114 0.49 31.50 -7.20
C LEU A 114 1.00 32.53 -8.19
N HIS A 115 1.75 33.52 -7.72
CA HIS A 115 2.11 34.69 -8.53
C HIS A 115 3.37 34.51 -9.38
N HIS A 116 4.19 33.51 -9.08
CA HIS A 116 5.44 33.29 -9.80
C HIS A 116 5.39 32.06 -10.73
N SER A 117 6.34 32.00 -11.65
CA SER A 117 6.55 30.87 -12.56
C SER A 117 7.97 30.29 -12.40
N GLY A 118 8.26 29.21 -13.13
CA GLY A 118 9.60 28.63 -13.17
C GLY A 118 10.14 28.19 -11.80
N ARG A 119 11.36 28.63 -11.48
CA ARG A 119 12.12 28.16 -10.30
C ARG A 119 11.52 28.60 -8.97
N VAL A 120 11.09 29.87 -8.83
CA VAL A 120 10.52 30.38 -7.57
C VAL A 120 9.32 29.54 -7.15
N ARG A 121 8.34 29.35 -8.05
CA ARG A 121 7.15 28.54 -7.79
C ARG A 121 7.49 27.10 -7.43
N HIS A 122 8.44 26.50 -8.16
CA HIS A 122 8.85 25.13 -7.89
C HIS A 122 9.48 25.00 -6.50
N THR A 123 10.42 25.88 -6.14
CA THR A 123 11.10 25.86 -4.85
C THR A 123 10.14 26.18 -3.69
N ALA A 124 9.23 27.13 -3.87
CA ALA A 124 8.17 27.44 -2.89
C ALA A 124 7.28 26.22 -2.62
N ARG A 125 6.83 25.55 -3.69
CA ARG A 125 6.01 24.33 -3.57
C ARG A 125 6.78 23.19 -2.88
N GLU A 126 8.06 23.00 -3.20
CA GLU A 126 8.91 22.02 -2.52
C GLU A 126 9.11 22.34 -1.03
N PHE A 127 9.24 23.64 -0.68
CA PHE A 127 9.29 24.09 0.71
C PHE A 127 8.02 23.70 1.46
N ILE A 128 6.84 24.08 0.96
CA ILE A 128 5.54 23.78 1.58
C ILE A 128 5.34 22.26 1.73
N ARG A 129 5.73 21.48 0.72
CA ARG A 129 5.64 20.01 0.76
C ARG A 129 6.57 19.40 1.82
N LYS A 130 7.84 19.81 1.85
CA LYS A 130 8.86 19.27 2.76
C LYS A 130 8.56 19.60 4.23
N PHE A 131 8.05 20.80 4.47
CA PHE A 131 7.86 21.39 5.79
C PHE A 131 6.39 21.48 6.21
N ALA A 132 5.53 20.66 5.60
CA ALA A 132 4.12 20.55 5.98
C ALA A 132 4.01 20.34 7.51
N SER A 133 3.29 21.25 8.16
CA SER A 133 3.15 21.39 9.62
C SER A 133 1.88 22.20 9.91
N ASP A 134 1.43 22.26 11.16
CA ASP A 134 0.26 23.08 11.53
C ASP A 134 0.42 24.54 11.09
N LYS A 135 1.59 25.14 11.29
CA LYS A 135 1.87 26.53 10.91
C LYS A 135 1.79 26.77 9.40
N VAL A 136 2.33 25.84 8.61
CA VAL A 136 2.25 25.89 7.14
C VAL A 136 0.82 25.66 6.65
N VAL A 137 0.07 24.77 7.30
CA VAL A 137 -1.35 24.55 7.01
C VAL A 137 -2.15 25.82 7.27
N LEU A 138 -1.93 26.50 8.40
CA LEU A 138 -2.60 27.77 8.71
C LEU A 138 -2.29 28.86 7.67
N ALA A 139 -1.03 29.00 7.26
CA ALA A 139 -0.64 29.94 6.21
C ALA A 139 -1.32 29.61 4.86
N TYR A 140 -1.39 28.33 4.49
CA TYR A 140 -2.11 27.87 3.31
C TYR A 140 -3.61 28.17 3.40
N GLU A 141 -4.24 27.87 4.54
CA GLU A 141 -5.67 28.08 4.75
C GLU A 141 -6.03 29.57 4.74
N ALA A 142 -5.17 30.44 5.27
CA ALA A 142 -5.34 31.89 5.18
C ALA A 142 -5.36 32.37 3.71
N VAL A 143 -4.41 31.92 2.89
CA VAL A 143 -4.38 32.27 1.45
C VAL A 143 -5.57 31.67 0.70
N LEU A 144 -5.99 30.46 1.04
CA LEU A 144 -7.16 29.83 0.44
C LEU A 144 -8.46 30.56 0.81
N ALA A 145 -8.59 31.02 2.05
CA ALA A 145 -9.74 31.78 2.53
C ALA A 145 -9.82 33.15 1.83
N ASP A 146 -8.70 33.87 1.74
CA ASP A 146 -8.61 35.13 1.01
C ASP A 146 -8.98 34.95 -0.47
N LEU A 147 -8.46 33.91 -1.11
CA LEU A 147 -8.81 33.59 -2.49
C LEU A 147 -10.31 33.28 -2.64
N ARG A 148 -10.97 32.64 -1.66
CA ARG A 148 -12.42 32.38 -1.73
C ARG A 148 -13.26 33.64 -1.54
N ALA A 149 -12.80 34.57 -0.71
CA ALA A 149 -13.49 35.83 -0.45
C ALA A 149 -13.38 36.79 -1.64
N ASN A 150 -12.21 36.84 -2.30
CA ASN A 150 -11.91 37.81 -3.34
C ASN A 150 -12.09 37.21 -4.74
N ARG A 151 -13.31 37.33 -5.31
CA ARG A 151 -13.55 36.98 -6.73
C ARG A 151 -12.77 37.92 -7.64
N GLY A 152 -11.69 37.42 -8.23
CA GLY A 152 -10.95 38.10 -9.30
C GLY A 152 -11.59 37.87 -10.67
N PRO A 153 -11.07 38.47 -11.75
CA PRO A 153 -11.50 38.16 -13.11
C PRO A 153 -11.41 36.65 -13.37
N ASP A 154 -12.48 36.08 -13.93
CA ASP A 154 -12.79 34.63 -13.90
C ASP A 154 -11.61 33.72 -14.26
N GLN A 155 -10.76 34.14 -15.22
CA GLN A 155 -9.68 33.30 -15.74
C GLN A 155 -8.43 33.20 -14.82
N GLU A 156 -7.93 34.31 -14.27
CA GLU A 156 -6.77 34.28 -13.37
C GLU A 156 -7.15 33.72 -12.01
N HIS A 157 -8.35 34.05 -11.54
CA HIS A 157 -8.89 33.49 -10.31
C HIS A 157 -9.01 31.96 -10.39
N SER A 158 -9.51 31.41 -11.51
CA SER A 158 -9.59 29.96 -11.74
C SER A 158 -8.20 29.30 -11.76
N LYS A 159 -7.19 29.92 -12.36
CA LYS A 159 -5.81 29.40 -12.34
C LYS A 159 -5.21 29.36 -10.94
N HIS A 160 -5.45 30.39 -10.12
CA HIS A 160 -5.01 30.41 -8.73
C HIS A 160 -5.73 29.35 -7.89
N GLN A 161 -7.03 29.14 -8.10
CA GLN A 161 -7.79 28.07 -7.45
C GLN A 161 -7.20 26.70 -7.78
N ASP A 162 -6.94 26.41 -9.06
CA ASP A 162 -6.35 25.14 -9.48
C ASP A 162 -4.95 24.92 -8.87
N ARG A 163 -4.09 25.95 -8.89
CA ARG A 163 -2.75 25.90 -8.27
C ARG A 163 -2.81 25.66 -6.78
N LEU A 164 -3.67 26.37 -6.04
CA LEU A 164 -3.86 26.16 -4.60
C LEU A 164 -4.45 24.79 -4.30
N ALA A 165 -5.40 24.30 -5.09
CA ALA A 165 -5.97 22.98 -4.90
C ALA A 165 -4.88 21.90 -5.01
N ARG A 166 -4.02 22.01 -6.03
CA ARG A 166 -2.91 21.08 -6.24
C ARG A 166 -1.83 21.18 -5.17
N LEU A 167 -1.47 22.38 -4.74
CA LEU A 167 -0.56 22.58 -3.60
C LEU A 167 -1.14 21.96 -2.32
N GLY A 168 -2.42 22.22 -2.05
CA GLY A 168 -3.12 21.69 -0.88
C GLY A 168 -3.18 20.17 -0.87
N LEU A 169 -3.44 19.52 -2.03
CA LEU A 169 -3.35 18.06 -2.15
C LEU A 169 -1.98 17.54 -1.69
N GLU A 170 -0.90 18.14 -2.16
CA GLU A 170 0.46 17.67 -1.85
C GLU A 170 0.86 17.94 -0.40
N MET A 171 0.53 19.13 0.11
CA MET A 171 0.76 19.54 1.48
C MET A 171 -0.02 18.64 2.45
N TYR A 172 -1.34 18.58 2.32
CA TYR A 172 -2.19 17.79 3.22
C TYR A 172 -1.90 16.30 3.14
N TYR A 173 -1.58 15.76 1.96
CA TYR A 173 -1.19 14.35 1.85
C TYR A 173 0.11 14.08 2.61
N THR A 174 1.12 14.94 2.45
CA THR A 174 2.40 14.81 3.19
C THR A 174 2.18 14.97 4.70
N TYR A 175 1.36 15.95 5.09
CA TYR A 175 1.01 16.22 6.49
C TYR A 175 0.31 15.02 7.13
N GLY A 176 -0.66 14.43 6.44
CA GLY A 176 -1.34 13.21 6.89
C GLY A 176 -0.41 12.00 7.00
N GLU A 177 0.54 11.83 6.07
CA GLU A 177 1.55 10.77 6.14
C GLU A 177 2.52 10.93 7.32
N GLN A 178 2.86 12.16 7.71
CA GLN A 178 3.69 12.41 8.91
C GLN A 178 2.95 12.00 10.19
N HIS A 179 1.68 12.40 10.33
CA HIS A 179 0.84 11.97 11.47
C HIS A 179 0.70 10.45 11.55
N MET A 180 0.63 9.77 10.41
CA MET A 180 0.62 8.31 10.35
C MET A 180 1.89 7.67 10.95
N GLN A 181 3.07 8.25 10.70
CA GLN A 181 4.34 7.73 11.24
C GLN A 181 4.42 7.83 12.77
N HIS A 182 3.66 8.75 13.37
CA HIS A 182 3.61 8.97 14.81
C HIS A 182 2.48 8.20 15.52
N MET A 183 1.67 7.43 14.79
CA MET A 183 0.66 6.55 15.40
C MET A 183 1.32 5.39 16.15
N ALA A 184 1.45 5.50 17.47
CA ALA A 184 1.90 4.45 18.37
C ALA A 184 0.79 3.44 18.72
N LYS A 185 1.10 2.44 19.58
CA LYS A 185 0.16 1.41 20.05
C LYS A 185 -1.16 2.02 20.56
N PRO A 186 -2.30 1.34 20.39
CA PRO A 186 -3.61 1.89 20.70
C PRO A 186 -3.77 2.21 22.20
N THR A 187 -4.00 3.48 22.50
CA THR A 187 -4.40 4.05 23.81
C THR A 187 -5.66 4.92 23.62
N ALA A 188 -6.32 5.39 24.68
CA ALA A 188 -7.45 6.33 24.54
C ALA A 188 -7.06 7.61 23.76
N GLU A 189 -5.81 8.08 23.91
CA GLU A 189 -5.22 9.18 23.14
C GLU A 189 -5.11 8.87 21.63
N SER A 190 -5.10 7.58 21.25
CA SER A 190 -4.87 7.15 19.87
C SER A 190 -6.09 7.30 18.95
N HIS A 191 -7.31 7.44 19.49
CA HIS A 191 -8.49 7.78 18.68
C HIS A 191 -8.43 9.24 18.19
N PHE A 192 -7.99 10.15 19.06
CA PHE A 192 -7.77 11.55 18.71
C PHE A 192 -6.66 11.70 17.65
N LYS A 193 -5.54 10.99 17.83
CA LYS A 193 -4.44 10.97 16.85
C LYS A 193 -4.85 10.39 15.50
N LEU A 194 -5.73 9.39 15.46
CA LEU A 194 -6.29 8.88 14.22
C LEU A 194 -7.13 9.94 13.49
N ALA A 195 -7.97 10.68 14.22
CA ALA A 195 -8.75 11.76 13.64
C ALA A 195 -7.84 12.86 13.07
N GLN A 196 -6.77 13.23 13.78
CA GLN A 196 -5.75 14.16 13.30
C GLN A 196 -5.02 13.65 12.05
N ALA A 197 -4.76 12.34 11.96
CA ALA A 197 -4.15 11.74 10.78
C ALA A 197 -5.11 11.70 9.57
N ILE A 198 -6.41 11.51 9.79
CA ILE A 198 -7.42 11.43 8.74
C ILE A 198 -7.81 12.80 8.18
N ALA A 199 -7.91 13.82 9.06
CA ALA A 199 -8.42 15.15 8.69
C ALA A 199 -7.69 15.79 7.48
N PRO A 200 -6.35 15.72 7.35
CA PRO A 200 -5.64 16.20 6.18
C PRO A 200 -6.12 15.56 4.87
N PHE A 201 -6.35 14.24 4.83
CA PHE A 201 -6.85 13.58 3.63
C PHE A 201 -8.28 14.01 3.27
N GLN A 202 -9.12 14.29 4.27
CA GLN A 202 -10.46 14.84 4.05
C GLN A 202 -10.40 16.24 3.45
N LYS A 203 -9.55 17.12 4.01
CA LYS A 203 -9.31 18.47 3.49
C LYS A 203 -8.77 18.41 2.06
N ALA A 204 -7.78 17.56 1.80
CA ALA A 204 -7.24 17.33 0.47
C ALA A 204 -8.33 16.89 -0.51
N TRP A 205 -9.15 15.90 -0.17
CA TRP A 205 -10.24 15.42 -1.04
C TRP A 205 -11.27 16.51 -1.34
N ALA A 206 -11.60 17.37 -0.37
CA ALA A 206 -12.53 18.47 -0.57
C ALA A 206 -12.04 19.50 -1.60
N LEU A 207 -10.73 19.73 -1.69
CA LEU A 207 -10.14 20.68 -2.64
C LEU A 207 -10.33 20.30 -4.12
N ARG A 208 -10.72 19.06 -4.43
CA ARG A 208 -10.96 18.62 -5.83
C ARG A 208 -11.98 19.50 -6.55
N THR A 209 -12.92 20.12 -5.83
CA THR A 209 -13.95 20.99 -6.43
C THR A 209 -13.39 22.33 -6.91
N LEU A 210 -12.20 22.70 -6.44
CA LEU A 210 -11.47 23.90 -6.88
C LEU A 210 -10.47 23.60 -8.00
N ALA A 211 -10.19 22.32 -8.27
CA ALA A 211 -9.27 21.90 -9.30
C ALA A 211 -9.93 21.85 -10.68
N ALA A 212 -9.15 22.13 -11.71
CA ALA A 212 -9.59 21.94 -13.09
C ALA A 212 -10.03 20.48 -13.33
N ALA A 213 -11.04 20.28 -14.18
CA ALA A 213 -11.65 18.97 -14.40
C ALA A 213 -10.64 17.89 -14.81
N ASP A 214 -9.59 18.27 -15.54
CA ASP A 214 -8.51 17.40 -15.93
C ASP A 214 -7.52 17.09 -14.80
N GLN A 215 -7.53 17.82 -13.69
CA GLN A 215 -6.67 17.59 -12.52
C GLN A 215 -7.39 16.86 -11.38
N GLN A 216 -8.73 16.80 -11.38
CA GLN A 216 -9.53 16.18 -10.31
C GLN A 216 -9.15 14.73 -10.01
N HIS A 217 -8.72 13.96 -11.00
CA HIS A 217 -8.25 12.58 -10.82
C HIS A 217 -7.07 12.46 -9.83
N LEU A 218 -6.21 13.48 -9.71
CA LEU A 218 -5.06 13.46 -8.79
C LEU A 218 -5.52 13.40 -7.32
N PHE A 219 -6.70 13.95 -7.02
CA PHE A 219 -7.25 13.98 -5.67
C PHE A 219 -7.71 12.62 -5.18
N LEU A 220 -7.87 11.63 -6.07
CA LEU A 220 -8.06 10.24 -5.67
C LEU A 220 -6.95 9.74 -4.74
N LYS A 221 -5.77 10.37 -4.79
CA LYS A 221 -4.65 10.08 -3.89
C LYS A 221 -5.00 10.34 -2.43
N ALA A 222 -5.78 11.39 -2.16
CA ALA A 222 -6.27 11.68 -0.82
C ALA A 222 -7.24 10.59 -0.32
N LEU A 223 -8.17 10.16 -1.17
CA LEU A 223 -9.12 9.08 -0.85
C LEU A 223 -8.42 7.76 -0.56
N TYR A 224 -7.41 7.42 -1.35
CA TYR A 224 -6.58 6.24 -1.13
C TYR A 224 -5.79 6.33 0.19
N GLY A 225 -5.15 7.47 0.46
CA GLY A 225 -4.41 7.68 1.71
C GLY A 225 -5.30 7.56 2.95
N TRP A 226 -6.53 8.11 2.87
CA TRP A 226 -7.54 7.94 3.92
C TRP A 226 -7.88 6.46 4.16
N ALA A 227 -8.16 5.71 3.09
CA ALA A 227 -8.46 4.28 3.21
C ALA A 227 -7.30 3.50 3.85
N LYS A 228 -6.06 3.81 3.44
CA LYS A 228 -4.84 3.16 3.95
C LYS A 228 -4.64 3.40 5.45
N ILE A 229 -4.87 4.60 5.94
CA ILE A 229 -4.76 4.90 7.37
C ILE A 229 -5.76 4.10 8.20
N LEU A 230 -6.98 3.94 7.69
CA LEU A 230 -8.00 3.11 8.36
C LEU A 230 -7.58 1.63 8.37
N GLU A 231 -6.96 1.15 7.29
CA GLU A 231 -6.44 -0.21 7.22
C GLU A 231 -5.26 -0.43 8.19
N ASP A 232 -4.28 0.47 8.19
CA ASP A 232 -3.13 0.41 9.10
C ASP A 232 -3.61 0.41 10.56
N ARG A 233 -4.60 1.25 10.87
CA ARG A 233 -5.24 1.28 12.19
C ARG A 233 -5.91 -0.05 12.53
N ALA A 234 -6.60 -0.67 11.58
CA ALA A 234 -7.22 -1.97 11.79
C ALA A 234 -6.19 -3.02 12.20
N TRP A 235 -5.01 -3.01 11.57
CA TRP A 235 -3.91 -3.92 11.91
C TRP A 235 -3.16 -3.58 13.20
N MET A 236 -3.20 -2.33 13.67
CA MET A 236 -2.65 -1.94 14.97
C MET A 236 -3.55 -2.39 16.13
N GLU A 237 -4.86 -2.39 15.91
CA GLU A 237 -5.87 -2.80 16.90
C GLU A 237 -6.33 -4.25 16.68
N GLN A 238 -5.40 -5.18 16.78
CA GLN A 238 -5.75 -6.58 16.59
C GLN A 238 -6.64 -7.08 17.74
N ASP A 239 -7.60 -7.94 17.42
CA ASP A 239 -8.35 -8.67 18.44
C ASP A 239 -7.45 -9.71 19.15
N ALA A 240 -7.99 -10.40 20.15
CA ALA A 240 -7.26 -11.42 20.91
C ALA A 240 -6.73 -12.58 20.05
N ARG A 241 -7.20 -12.73 18.81
CA ARG A 241 -6.78 -13.75 17.84
C ARG A 241 -5.72 -13.22 16.87
N GLY A 242 -5.29 -11.96 16.99
CA GLY A 242 -4.36 -11.31 16.07
C GLY A 242 -5.01 -10.87 14.75
N MET A 243 -6.35 -10.85 14.68
CA MET A 243 -7.09 -10.41 13.50
C MET A 243 -7.28 -8.88 13.54
N PRO A 244 -7.27 -8.18 12.40
CA PRO A 244 -7.43 -6.73 12.37
C PRO A 244 -8.81 -6.31 12.92
N ASN A 245 -8.88 -5.13 13.55
CA ASN A 245 -10.11 -4.55 14.07
C ASN A 245 -11.17 -4.53 12.96
N THR A 246 -12.33 -5.14 13.24
CA THR A 246 -13.40 -5.31 12.25
C THR A 246 -14.03 -3.98 11.85
N GLU A 247 -14.20 -3.04 12.78
CA GLU A 247 -14.78 -1.73 12.51
C GLU A 247 -13.88 -0.92 11.56
N TYR A 248 -12.59 -0.83 11.86
CA TYR A 248 -11.65 -0.10 11.01
C TYR A 248 -11.43 -0.80 9.66
N THR A 249 -11.48 -2.14 9.62
CA THR A 249 -11.48 -2.91 8.38
C THR A 249 -12.67 -2.53 7.49
N GLN A 250 -13.87 -2.45 8.06
CA GLN A 250 -15.07 -2.03 7.32
C GLN A 250 -14.98 -0.58 6.84
N LYS A 251 -14.51 0.34 7.70
CA LYS A 251 -14.28 1.74 7.32
C LYS A 251 -13.28 1.88 6.18
N ALA A 252 -12.15 1.16 6.25
CA ALA A 252 -11.15 1.14 5.18
C ALA A 252 -11.74 0.63 3.87
N GLN A 253 -12.49 -0.47 3.94
CA GLN A 253 -13.19 -1.02 2.79
C GLN A 253 -14.15 -0.02 2.14
N VAL A 254 -14.99 0.68 2.93
CA VAL A 254 -15.91 1.70 2.40
C VAL A 254 -15.14 2.77 1.64
N LYS A 255 -13.99 3.21 2.16
CA LYS A 255 -13.15 4.22 1.50
C LYS A 255 -12.45 3.69 0.25
N TYR A 256 -12.01 2.44 0.24
CA TYR A 256 -11.51 1.81 -0.98
C TYR A 256 -12.60 1.64 -2.06
N GLN A 257 -13.83 1.35 -1.66
CA GLN A 257 -14.96 1.32 -2.60
C GLN A 257 -15.27 2.70 -3.18
N GLU A 258 -15.23 3.75 -2.36
CA GLU A 258 -15.38 5.14 -2.80
C GLU A 258 -14.29 5.53 -3.79
N PHE A 259 -13.03 5.23 -3.46
CA PHE A 259 -11.87 5.42 -4.34
C PHE A 259 -12.05 4.72 -5.69
N LEU A 260 -12.42 3.43 -5.69
CA LEU A 260 -12.64 2.68 -6.93
C LEU A 260 -13.81 3.23 -7.75
N LYS A 261 -14.89 3.66 -7.10
CA LYS A 261 -16.04 4.28 -7.77
C LYS A 261 -15.61 5.55 -8.51
N GLU A 262 -14.87 6.43 -7.84
CA GLU A 262 -14.40 7.68 -8.43
C GLU A 262 -13.33 7.46 -9.50
N ALA A 263 -12.41 6.51 -9.29
CA ALA A 263 -11.39 6.16 -10.28
C ALA A 263 -11.98 5.65 -11.61
N ARG A 264 -13.17 5.02 -11.59
CA ARG A 264 -13.84 4.55 -12.81
C ARG A 264 -14.21 5.68 -13.78
N LYS A 265 -14.35 6.92 -13.29
CA LYS A 265 -14.63 8.10 -14.12
C LYS A 265 -13.46 8.51 -15.00
N TYR A 266 -12.26 7.98 -14.74
CA TYR A 266 -11.01 8.39 -15.40
C TYR A 266 -10.28 7.23 -16.10
N LYS A 267 -10.97 6.12 -16.39
CA LYS A 267 -10.37 4.86 -16.90
C LYS A 267 -9.51 4.98 -18.16
N ASP A 268 -9.80 5.96 -19.02
CA ASP A 268 -9.09 6.11 -20.30
C ASP A 268 -7.77 6.88 -20.17
N ARG A 269 -7.42 7.34 -18.96
CA ARG A 269 -6.18 8.06 -18.69
C ARG A 269 -5.06 7.10 -18.31
N SER A 270 -4.54 6.39 -19.31
CA SER A 270 -3.55 5.30 -19.16
C SER A 270 -2.22 5.69 -18.49
N GLN A 271 -1.91 6.99 -18.35
CA GLN A 271 -0.69 7.52 -17.71
C GLN A 271 -0.95 8.36 -16.44
N ALA A 272 -2.19 8.46 -15.97
CA ALA A 272 -2.55 9.32 -14.84
C ALA A 272 -2.84 8.54 -13.55
N TYR A 273 -2.80 9.21 -12.40
CA TYR A 273 -3.23 8.62 -11.12
C TYR A 273 -4.73 8.27 -11.14
N PRO A 274 -5.19 7.18 -10.48
CA PRO A 274 -4.43 6.17 -9.76
C PRO A 274 -3.70 5.20 -10.68
N ASP A 275 -2.48 4.83 -10.29
CA ASP A 275 -1.78 3.76 -10.99
C ASP A 275 -2.43 2.39 -10.73
N ARG A 276 -2.01 1.39 -11.52
CA ARG A 276 -2.52 0.01 -11.39
C ARG A 276 -2.26 -0.61 -10.02
N ALA A 277 -1.24 -0.18 -9.28
CA ALA A 277 -0.95 -0.72 -7.96
C ALA A 277 -1.99 -0.25 -6.93
N HIS A 278 -2.36 1.03 -6.95
CA HIS A 278 -3.40 1.59 -6.08
C HIS A 278 -4.77 0.98 -6.36
N LEU A 279 -5.14 0.85 -7.64
CA LEU A 279 -6.37 0.19 -8.05
C LEU A 279 -6.42 -1.26 -7.55
N TYR A 280 -5.33 -2.01 -7.75
CA TYR A 280 -5.26 -3.40 -7.32
C TYR A 280 -5.35 -3.56 -5.80
N HIS A 281 -4.68 -2.68 -5.05
CA HIS A 281 -4.74 -2.68 -3.59
C HIS A 281 -6.18 -2.42 -3.13
N ALA A 282 -6.81 -1.36 -3.61
CA ALA A 282 -8.20 -1.06 -3.25
C ALA A 282 -9.17 -2.20 -3.63
N GLU A 283 -8.95 -2.86 -4.77
CA GLU A 283 -9.74 -4.00 -5.23
C GLU A 283 -9.64 -5.21 -4.28
N SER A 284 -8.51 -5.42 -3.59
CA SER A 284 -8.41 -6.52 -2.61
C SER A 284 -9.25 -6.32 -1.35
N HIS A 285 -9.72 -5.09 -1.08
CA HIS A 285 -10.54 -4.77 0.09
C HIS A 285 -12.05 -4.73 -0.19
N GLN A 286 -12.52 -5.05 -1.42
CA GLN A 286 -13.95 -5.15 -1.67
C GLN A 286 -14.53 -6.44 -1.06
N ALA A 287 -15.34 -6.35 0.00
CA ALA A 287 -16.29 -7.42 0.31
C ALA A 287 -17.33 -7.48 -0.82
N ASN A 288 -17.55 -8.68 -1.33
CA ASN A 288 -18.24 -9.02 -2.59
C ASN A 288 -17.45 -8.75 -3.89
N PRO A 289 -16.53 -9.68 -4.23
CA PRO A 289 -15.81 -9.67 -5.49
C PRO A 289 -16.60 -10.43 -6.57
N THR A 290 -17.65 -9.84 -7.13
CA THR A 290 -18.19 -10.41 -8.37
C THR A 290 -17.32 -9.96 -9.54
N GLN A 291 -16.45 -10.89 -9.95
CA GLN A 291 -15.97 -11.15 -11.31
C GLN A 291 -14.60 -10.62 -11.80
N ARG A 292 -13.87 -9.73 -11.12
CA ARG A 292 -12.44 -9.48 -11.49
C ARG A 292 -11.42 -9.43 -10.33
N GLY A 293 -11.88 -9.25 -9.09
CA GLY A 293 -11.03 -9.27 -7.88
C GLY A 293 -10.87 -10.65 -7.22
N SER A 294 -11.69 -11.65 -7.54
CA SER A 294 -11.71 -12.94 -6.82
C SER A 294 -10.48 -13.81 -7.10
N LEU A 295 -10.03 -13.90 -8.35
CA LEU A 295 -8.95 -14.82 -8.73
C LEU A 295 -7.57 -14.40 -8.23
N ARG A 296 -7.28 -13.08 -8.18
CA ARG A 296 -6.02 -12.59 -7.62
C ARG A 296 -6.01 -12.68 -6.10
N ALA A 297 -7.14 -12.40 -5.45
CA ALA A 297 -7.29 -12.63 -4.01
C ALA A 297 -7.20 -14.14 -3.66
N LEU A 298 -7.80 -15.01 -4.48
CA LEU A 298 -7.67 -16.46 -4.36
C LEU A 298 -6.21 -16.90 -4.57
N ALA A 299 -5.52 -16.33 -5.55
CA ALA A 299 -4.11 -16.62 -5.81
C ALA A 299 -3.23 -16.26 -4.61
N TRP A 300 -3.47 -15.11 -3.98
CA TRP A 300 -2.80 -14.75 -2.73
C TRP A 300 -3.04 -15.77 -1.63
N ARG A 301 -4.32 -16.09 -1.34
CA ARG A 301 -4.71 -17.04 -0.30
C ARG A 301 -4.08 -18.43 -0.49
N ILE A 302 -4.07 -18.91 -1.73
CA ILE A 302 -3.47 -20.21 -2.08
C ILE A 302 -1.95 -20.15 -1.94
N LEU A 303 -1.28 -19.09 -2.43
CA LEU A 303 0.17 -18.97 -2.28
C LEU A 303 0.56 -18.90 -0.80
N SER A 304 -0.21 -18.17 -0.01
CA SER A 304 -0.06 -18.09 1.44
C SER A 304 -0.25 -19.44 2.13
N LEU A 305 -1.24 -20.23 1.74
CA LEU A 305 -1.44 -21.59 2.23
C LEU A 305 -0.21 -22.46 1.91
N THR A 306 0.24 -22.48 0.66
CA THR A 306 1.45 -23.23 0.27
C THR A 306 2.67 -22.76 1.06
N GLY A 307 2.90 -21.45 1.16
CA GLY A 307 4.01 -20.89 1.95
C GLY A 307 3.93 -21.26 3.44
N SER A 308 2.71 -21.40 3.98
CA SER A 308 2.51 -21.84 5.36
C SER A 308 2.87 -23.31 5.56
N PHE A 309 2.69 -24.17 4.55
CA PHE A 309 3.17 -25.55 4.59
C PHE A 309 4.70 -25.59 4.50
N GLU A 310 5.32 -24.81 3.62
CA GLU A 310 6.78 -24.78 3.46
C GLU A 310 7.50 -24.24 4.71
N THR A 311 6.90 -23.28 5.41
CA THR A 311 7.58 -22.56 6.49
C THR A 311 7.05 -22.89 7.88
N GLY A 312 5.88 -23.49 7.97
CA GLY A 312 5.12 -23.63 9.20
C GLY A 312 4.66 -22.30 9.80
N LYS A 313 4.69 -21.17 9.07
CA LYS A 313 4.32 -19.85 9.58
C LYS A 313 2.99 -19.37 9.00
N ASN A 314 2.34 -18.43 9.67
CA ASN A 314 1.20 -17.70 9.13
C ASN A 314 1.67 -16.39 8.48
N GLU A 315 0.74 -15.70 7.82
CA GLU A 315 0.99 -14.35 7.30
C GLU A 315 1.38 -13.38 8.42
N PRO A 316 2.22 -12.37 8.12
CA PRO A 316 2.94 -12.15 6.86
C PRO A 316 4.20 -13.04 6.72
N ASN A 317 4.54 -13.82 7.76
CA ASN A 317 5.82 -14.49 7.91
C ASN A 317 6.04 -15.71 6.99
N ASN A 318 4.97 -16.31 6.47
CA ASN A 318 5.04 -17.36 5.45
C ASN A 318 5.59 -16.88 4.10
N PHE A 319 5.44 -15.60 3.77
CA PHE A 319 6.10 -14.97 2.62
C PHE A 319 7.55 -14.56 2.89
N ALA A 320 8.04 -14.79 4.10
CA ALA A 320 9.40 -14.47 4.52
C ALA A 320 10.23 -15.73 4.79
N GLY A 321 9.80 -16.93 4.37
CA GLY A 321 10.57 -18.17 4.49
C GLY A 321 12.00 -17.98 3.98
N LEU A 322 13.02 -18.44 4.70
CA LEU A 322 14.42 -18.13 4.36
C LEU A 322 15.30 -19.32 4.71
N ALA A 323 16.02 -19.83 3.73
CA ALA A 323 16.95 -20.94 3.88
C ALA A 323 18.25 -20.68 3.09
N GLY A 324 19.38 -21.13 3.63
CA GLY A 324 20.68 -20.95 2.99
C GLY A 324 21.05 -22.06 2.00
N ASN A 325 22.33 -22.16 1.68
CA ASN A 325 22.90 -22.97 0.61
C ASN A 325 23.06 -24.47 0.94
N PHE A 326 22.12 -25.09 1.65
CA PHE A 326 22.26 -26.50 2.05
C PHE A 326 22.14 -27.48 0.88
N ASP A 327 21.51 -27.06 -0.23
CA ASP A 327 21.24 -27.84 -1.44
C ASP A 327 21.99 -27.33 -2.68
N GLY A 328 22.89 -26.36 -2.51
CA GLY A 328 23.64 -25.75 -3.62
C GLY A 328 22.89 -24.64 -4.38
N GLN A 329 21.67 -24.26 -3.96
CA GLN A 329 20.87 -23.22 -4.64
C GLN A 329 21.20 -21.78 -4.18
N GLY A 330 22.18 -21.61 -3.31
CA GLY A 330 22.70 -20.36 -2.79
C GLY A 330 21.85 -19.80 -1.65
N LEU A 331 20.70 -19.25 -2.00
CA LEU A 331 19.76 -18.65 -1.06
C LEU A 331 18.36 -18.92 -1.57
N SER A 332 17.50 -19.43 -0.70
CA SER A 332 16.07 -19.63 -0.96
C SER A 332 15.27 -18.70 -0.08
N PHE A 333 14.33 -17.97 -0.66
CA PHE A 333 13.56 -16.94 0.04
C PHE A 333 12.10 -16.92 -0.41
N GLY A 334 11.21 -16.59 0.52
CA GLY A 334 9.77 -16.36 0.37
C GLY A 334 8.88 -17.61 0.28
N ALA A 335 7.58 -17.42 0.00
CA ALA A 335 6.54 -18.45 0.08
C ALA A 335 6.78 -19.69 -0.81
N LEU A 336 7.43 -19.57 -1.98
CA LEU A 336 7.80 -20.72 -2.82
C LEU A 336 9.29 -21.05 -2.78
N GLN A 337 10.05 -20.49 -1.83
CA GLN A 337 11.50 -20.70 -1.74
C GLN A 337 12.21 -20.38 -3.07
N TRP A 338 11.86 -19.24 -3.71
CA TRP A 338 12.57 -18.77 -4.91
C TRP A 338 14.05 -18.65 -4.59
N ASN A 339 14.90 -19.04 -5.52
CA ASN A 339 16.32 -19.22 -5.23
C ASN A 339 17.25 -18.71 -6.33
N ILE A 340 18.52 -18.50 -5.96
CA ILE A 340 19.56 -18.00 -6.86
C ILE A 340 19.94 -19.05 -7.89
N GLY A 341 20.05 -20.32 -7.49
CA GLY A 341 20.45 -21.42 -8.37
C GLY A 341 19.55 -21.56 -9.61
N GLN A 342 18.24 -21.38 -9.46
CA GLN A 342 17.25 -21.38 -10.56
C GLN A 342 17.03 -20.00 -11.18
N ARG A 343 17.74 -18.96 -10.72
CA ARG A 343 17.60 -17.55 -11.14
C ARG A 343 16.21 -16.95 -10.90
N THR A 344 15.40 -17.59 -10.05
CA THR A 344 14.06 -17.10 -9.73
C THR A 344 14.14 -15.96 -8.72
N LEU A 345 14.89 -16.10 -7.63
CA LEU A 345 15.00 -15.05 -6.60
C LEU A 345 15.60 -13.73 -7.10
N PRO A 346 16.72 -13.71 -7.86
CA PRO A 346 17.26 -12.47 -8.39
C PRO A 346 16.27 -11.70 -9.27
N THR A 347 15.34 -12.39 -9.92
CA THR A 347 14.30 -11.77 -10.75
C THR A 347 13.30 -11.00 -9.89
N LEU A 348 12.78 -11.62 -8.83
CA LEU A 348 11.88 -10.94 -7.87
C LEU A 348 12.57 -9.76 -7.18
N LEU A 349 13.84 -9.92 -6.79
CA LEU A 349 14.60 -8.87 -6.11
C LEU A 349 14.89 -7.66 -7.00
N ARG A 350 15.21 -7.87 -8.29
CA ARG A 350 15.33 -6.77 -9.25
C ARG A 350 14.00 -6.04 -9.45
N GLU A 351 12.90 -6.79 -9.49
CA GLU A 351 11.60 -6.20 -9.71
C GLU A 351 11.16 -5.32 -8.54
N ILE A 352 11.30 -5.79 -7.29
CA ILE A 352 10.97 -4.96 -6.13
C ILE A 352 11.91 -3.76 -5.97
N ASP A 353 13.21 -3.88 -6.31
CA ASP A 353 14.13 -2.75 -6.27
C ASP A 353 13.77 -1.69 -7.33
N ARG A 354 13.34 -2.14 -8.52
CA ARG A 354 12.88 -1.27 -9.60
C ARG A 354 11.58 -0.55 -9.25
N GLN A 355 10.61 -1.26 -8.67
CA GLN A 355 9.29 -0.71 -8.35
C GLN A 355 9.28 0.09 -7.04
N GLN A 356 10.01 -0.38 -6.02
CA GLN A 356 9.97 0.11 -4.63
C GLN A 356 11.37 0.25 -4.02
N GLY A 357 12.30 0.88 -4.75
CA GLY A 357 13.70 1.00 -4.31
C GLY A 357 13.90 1.66 -2.94
N ALA A 358 13.00 2.55 -2.51
CA ALA A 358 13.03 3.14 -1.17
C ALA A 358 12.76 2.10 -0.07
N LEU A 359 11.80 1.19 -0.28
CA LEU A 359 11.48 0.10 0.62
C LEU A 359 12.64 -0.90 0.72
N VAL A 360 13.26 -1.26 -0.41
CA VAL A 360 14.43 -2.15 -0.41
C VAL A 360 15.62 -1.50 0.30
N ARG A 361 15.85 -0.19 0.09
CA ARG A 361 16.86 0.59 0.84
C ARG A 361 16.61 0.55 2.33
N SER A 362 15.37 0.81 2.75
CA SER A 362 14.97 0.77 4.16
C SER A 362 15.19 -0.62 4.78
N ALA A 363 14.78 -1.69 4.09
CA ALA A 363 14.92 -3.06 4.59
C ALA A 363 16.38 -3.53 4.71
N PHE A 364 17.24 -3.15 3.75
CA PHE A 364 18.63 -3.62 3.70
C PHE A 364 19.64 -2.67 4.36
N GLY A 365 19.30 -1.40 4.57
CA GLY A 365 20.18 -0.40 5.18
C GLY A 365 21.55 -0.35 4.48
N SER A 366 22.63 -0.45 5.25
CA SER A 366 24.00 -0.46 4.73
C SER A 366 24.29 -1.61 3.75
N ASN A 367 23.52 -2.70 3.80
CA ASN A 367 23.67 -3.84 2.88
C ASN A 367 23.04 -3.60 1.49
N TYR A 368 22.29 -2.51 1.30
CA TYR A 368 21.58 -2.26 0.04
C TYR A 368 22.52 -2.19 -1.17
N LYS A 369 23.65 -1.49 -1.05
CA LYS A 369 24.64 -1.37 -2.14
C LYS A 369 25.23 -2.74 -2.50
N ALA A 370 25.50 -3.57 -1.51
CA ALA A 370 26.00 -4.93 -1.72
C ALA A 370 24.95 -5.83 -2.39
N LEU A 371 23.67 -5.73 -2.00
CA LEU A 371 22.57 -6.43 -2.66
C LEU A 371 22.47 -6.02 -4.13
N ARG A 372 22.43 -4.72 -4.44
CA ARG A 372 22.34 -4.23 -5.83
C ARG A 372 23.53 -4.66 -6.67
N ASN A 373 24.74 -4.60 -6.12
CA ASN A 373 25.92 -5.09 -6.80
C ASN A 373 25.82 -6.60 -7.10
N MET A 374 25.31 -7.41 -6.17
CA MET A 374 25.09 -8.84 -6.43
C MET A 374 24.11 -9.07 -7.59
N LEU A 375 23.03 -8.29 -7.68
CA LEU A 375 21.99 -8.45 -8.69
C LEU A 375 22.49 -8.19 -10.13
N THR A 376 23.63 -7.53 -10.32
CA THR A 376 24.26 -7.28 -11.63
C THR A 376 25.29 -8.36 -12.02
N LYS A 377 25.64 -9.28 -11.11
CA LYS A 377 26.67 -10.30 -11.36
C LYS A 377 26.12 -11.53 -12.11
N SER A 378 27.03 -12.35 -12.62
CA SER A 378 26.72 -13.67 -13.19
C SER A 378 26.15 -14.63 -12.12
N LYS A 379 25.42 -15.68 -12.55
CA LYS A 379 24.88 -16.71 -11.63
C LYS A 379 25.96 -17.30 -10.72
N LYS A 380 27.16 -17.62 -11.26
CA LYS A 380 28.27 -18.16 -10.47
C LYS A 380 28.69 -17.21 -9.36
N GLN A 381 28.83 -15.93 -9.68
CA GLN A 381 29.19 -14.89 -8.69
C GLN A 381 28.07 -14.63 -7.68
N GLN A 382 26.79 -14.70 -8.08
CA GLN A 382 25.66 -14.61 -7.15
C GLN A 382 25.64 -15.77 -6.16
N LEU A 383 25.96 -16.99 -6.61
CA LEU A 383 26.10 -18.16 -5.72
C LEU A 383 27.28 -18.01 -4.76
N THR A 384 28.42 -17.49 -5.23
CA THR A 384 29.57 -17.18 -4.36
C THR A 384 29.19 -16.14 -3.30
N TRP A 385 28.51 -15.06 -3.68
CA TRP A 385 28.01 -14.05 -2.73
C TRP A 385 27.01 -14.65 -1.74
N ALA A 386 26.11 -15.52 -2.20
CA ALA A 386 25.14 -16.17 -1.32
C ALA A 386 25.85 -16.98 -0.23
N LYS A 387 26.90 -17.72 -0.60
CA LYS A 387 27.74 -18.46 0.35
C LYS A 387 28.49 -17.53 1.31
N SER A 388 28.97 -16.37 0.86
CA SER A 388 29.75 -15.45 1.70
C SER A 388 28.94 -14.74 2.79
N ILE A 389 27.60 -14.77 2.72
CA ILE A 389 26.72 -14.15 3.72
C ILE A 389 26.16 -15.18 4.72
N GLN A 390 26.72 -16.39 4.75
CA GLN A 390 26.26 -17.52 5.55
C GLN A 390 27.41 -18.16 6.33
N ASN A 391 27.08 -18.79 7.46
CA ASN A 391 28.03 -19.62 8.20
C ASN A 391 28.13 -21.05 7.63
N ALA A 392 29.02 -21.87 8.19
CA ALA A 392 29.23 -23.27 7.79
C ALA A 392 27.99 -24.17 7.94
N LYS A 393 26.97 -23.75 8.72
CA LYS A 393 25.68 -24.44 8.87
C LYS A 393 24.61 -23.91 7.91
N PHE A 394 25.02 -23.15 6.88
CA PHE A 394 24.12 -22.52 5.89
C PHE A 394 23.11 -21.54 6.50
N VAL A 395 23.41 -20.97 7.67
CA VAL A 395 22.58 -19.95 8.30
C VAL A 395 23.10 -18.58 7.92
N LEU A 396 22.22 -17.71 7.41
CA LEU A 396 22.56 -16.34 7.06
C LEU A 396 22.99 -15.54 8.29
N HIS A 397 24.05 -14.74 8.12
CA HIS A 397 24.48 -13.77 9.12
C HIS A 397 23.37 -12.76 9.42
N ARG A 398 23.36 -12.27 10.68
CA ARG A 398 22.23 -11.52 11.25
C ARG A 398 21.80 -10.30 10.42
N PRO A 399 22.69 -9.45 9.87
CA PRO A 399 22.27 -8.29 9.08
C PRO A 399 21.45 -8.69 7.85
N TRP A 400 21.91 -9.70 7.11
CA TRP A 400 21.21 -10.23 5.93
C TRP A 400 19.92 -10.93 6.30
N ARG A 401 19.95 -11.78 7.33
CA ARG A 401 18.75 -12.47 7.81
C ARG A 401 17.66 -11.49 8.21
N LYS A 402 17.98 -10.43 8.96
CA LYS A 402 17.04 -9.39 9.35
C LYS A 402 16.47 -8.70 8.10
N ALA A 403 17.33 -8.25 7.19
CA ALA A 403 16.92 -7.53 5.98
C ALA A 403 15.94 -8.34 5.12
N PHE A 404 16.25 -9.61 4.84
CA PHE A 404 15.35 -10.48 4.07
C PHE A 404 14.04 -10.74 4.82
N LYS A 405 14.06 -10.95 6.14
CA LYS A 405 12.81 -11.10 6.91
C LYS A 405 11.96 -9.84 6.84
N THR A 406 12.56 -8.66 7.01
CA THR A 406 11.87 -7.37 6.90
C THR A 406 11.26 -7.18 5.51
N LEU A 407 12.01 -7.47 4.43
CA LEU A 407 11.49 -7.39 3.06
C LEU A 407 10.33 -8.37 2.84
N GLY A 408 10.45 -9.61 3.33
CA GLY A 408 9.46 -10.67 3.12
C GLY A 408 8.10 -10.39 3.77
N THR A 409 8.09 -9.58 4.81
CA THR A 409 6.86 -9.15 5.49
C THR A 409 6.25 -7.89 4.86
N GLN A 410 6.91 -7.25 3.89
CA GLN A 410 6.33 -6.09 3.20
C GLN A 410 5.31 -6.53 2.15
N TYR A 411 4.13 -5.91 2.19
CA TYR A 411 3.04 -6.17 1.26
C TYR A 411 3.47 -6.08 -0.21
N ASP A 412 4.24 -5.06 -0.59
CA ASP A 412 4.71 -4.88 -1.97
C ASP A 412 5.53 -6.07 -2.48
N PHE A 413 6.38 -6.65 -1.62
CA PHE A 413 7.18 -7.80 -2.01
C PHE A 413 6.35 -9.09 -2.06
N GLN A 414 5.35 -9.23 -1.19
CA GLN A 414 4.39 -10.35 -1.22
C GLN A 414 3.54 -10.32 -2.49
N LYS A 415 3.13 -9.13 -2.94
CA LYS A 415 2.44 -8.95 -4.22
C LYS A 415 3.30 -9.43 -5.39
N ILE A 416 4.58 -9.06 -5.44
CA ILE A 416 5.52 -9.54 -6.45
C ILE A 416 5.62 -11.08 -6.41
N GLN A 417 5.68 -11.68 -5.21
CA GLN A 417 5.67 -13.14 -5.07
C GLN A 417 4.41 -13.77 -5.69
N VAL A 418 3.22 -13.19 -5.47
CA VAL A 418 1.95 -13.65 -6.07
C VAL A 418 1.95 -13.49 -7.59
N GLU A 419 2.43 -12.36 -8.10
CA GLU A 419 2.52 -12.09 -9.54
C GLU A 419 3.44 -13.11 -10.24
N HIS A 420 4.60 -13.42 -9.64
CA HIS A 420 5.50 -14.44 -10.16
C HIS A 420 4.93 -15.86 -10.06
N ALA A 421 4.04 -16.13 -9.09
CA ALA A 421 3.30 -17.39 -9.00
C ALA A 421 2.13 -17.49 -10.01
N HIS A 422 1.75 -16.39 -10.68
CA HIS A 422 0.53 -16.34 -11.50
C HIS A 422 0.50 -17.35 -12.65
N ARG A 423 1.66 -17.69 -13.23
CA ARG A 423 1.74 -18.75 -14.26
C ARG A 423 1.33 -20.12 -13.70
N LEU A 424 1.74 -20.43 -12.47
CA LEU A 424 1.35 -21.67 -11.79
C LEU A 424 -0.15 -21.67 -11.50
N PHE A 425 -0.73 -20.54 -11.11
CA PHE A 425 -2.18 -20.39 -10.96
C PHE A 425 -2.95 -20.67 -12.24
N LYS A 426 -2.51 -20.12 -13.36
CA LYS A 426 -3.11 -20.40 -14.67
C LYS A 426 -3.03 -21.89 -15.02
N THR A 427 -1.89 -22.53 -14.79
CA THR A 427 -1.74 -23.97 -15.02
C THR A 427 -2.60 -24.81 -14.07
N ALA A 428 -2.73 -24.39 -12.80
CA ALA A 428 -3.57 -25.07 -11.82
C ALA A 428 -5.03 -25.08 -12.26
N ARG A 429 -5.55 -23.97 -12.81
CA ARG A 429 -6.90 -23.90 -13.38
C ARG A 429 -7.08 -24.83 -14.58
N LYS A 430 -6.11 -24.88 -15.50
CA LYS A 430 -6.15 -25.84 -16.61
C LYS A 430 -6.22 -27.30 -16.12
N LEU A 431 -5.53 -27.62 -15.02
CA LEU A 431 -5.67 -28.93 -14.39
C LEU A 431 -7.06 -29.14 -13.77
N CYS A 432 -7.66 -28.10 -13.19
CA CYS A 432 -9.02 -28.15 -12.69
C CYS A 432 -10.00 -28.53 -13.81
N ASP A 433 -9.89 -27.87 -14.97
CA ASP A 433 -10.68 -28.20 -16.17
C ASP A 433 -10.46 -29.66 -16.61
N GLN A 434 -9.19 -30.09 -16.69
CA GLN A 434 -8.82 -31.44 -17.10
C GLN A 434 -9.40 -32.54 -16.19
N TYR A 435 -9.52 -32.27 -14.89
CA TYR A 435 -10.05 -33.22 -13.91
C TYR A 435 -11.51 -32.95 -13.53
N GLN A 436 -12.16 -31.99 -14.20
CA GLN A 436 -13.56 -31.59 -13.97
C GLN A 436 -13.85 -31.32 -12.49
N VAL A 437 -13.01 -30.49 -11.88
CA VAL A 437 -13.18 -29.95 -10.52
C VAL A 437 -13.12 -28.43 -10.61
N ARG A 438 -13.87 -27.69 -9.80
CA ARG A 438 -14.05 -26.24 -10.03
C ARG A 438 -14.11 -25.37 -8.78
N SER A 439 -13.84 -25.92 -7.60
CA SER A 439 -13.79 -25.15 -6.36
C SER A 439 -12.48 -24.39 -6.16
N GLU A 440 -12.49 -23.39 -5.28
CA GLU A 440 -11.26 -22.77 -4.76
C GLU A 440 -10.29 -23.82 -4.17
N ARG A 441 -10.82 -24.84 -3.46
CA ARG A 441 -10.01 -25.97 -2.96
C ARG A 441 -9.37 -26.79 -4.08
N ALA A 442 -10.05 -26.97 -5.20
CA ALA A 442 -9.49 -27.62 -6.37
C ALA A 442 -8.27 -26.86 -6.91
N VAL A 443 -8.40 -25.54 -7.08
CA VAL A 443 -7.28 -24.69 -7.52
C VAL A 443 -6.13 -24.76 -6.52
N ALA A 444 -6.42 -24.72 -5.22
CA ALA A 444 -5.42 -24.86 -4.16
C ALA A 444 -4.66 -26.18 -4.26
N LEU A 445 -5.38 -27.30 -4.46
CA LEU A 445 -4.78 -28.62 -4.57
C LEU A 445 -3.91 -28.73 -5.82
N MET A 446 -4.41 -28.29 -6.98
CA MET A 446 -3.68 -28.33 -8.24
C MET A 446 -2.43 -27.43 -8.22
N PHE A 447 -2.54 -26.25 -7.61
CA PHE A 447 -1.40 -25.35 -7.41
C PHE A 447 -0.33 -26.01 -6.53
N ASP A 448 -0.73 -26.59 -5.40
CA ASP A 448 0.20 -27.25 -4.49
C ASP A 448 0.85 -28.50 -5.12
N ILE A 449 0.15 -29.21 -6.00
CA ILE A 449 0.71 -30.31 -6.81
C ILE A 449 1.75 -29.79 -7.81
N LEU A 450 1.49 -28.66 -8.47
CA LEU A 450 2.45 -28.06 -9.39
C LEU A 450 3.72 -27.61 -8.66
N VAL A 451 3.58 -26.99 -7.49
CA VAL A 451 4.71 -26.52 -6.68
C VAL A 451 5.52 -27.68 -6.13
N GLN A 452 4.88 -28.65 -5.45
CA GLN A 452 5.60 -29.69 -4.71
C GLN A 452 6.03 -30.87 -5.59
N ASN A 453 5.24 -31.22 -6.60
CA ASN A 453 5.42 -32.45 -7.38
C ASN A 453 5.80 -32.20 -8.85
N GLY A 454 5.78 -30.93 -9.31
CA GLY A 454 5.99 -30.58 -10.71
C GLY A 454 4.80 -30.91 -11.63
N GLY A 455 3.63 -31.21 -11.05
CA GLY A 455 2.42 -31.61 -11.79
C GLY A 455 2.01 -33.07 -11.55
N VAL A 456 1.04 -33.54 -12.35
CA VAL A 456 0.51 -34.90 -12.25
C VAL A 456 1.21 -35.81 -13.27
N ARG A 457 1.94 -36.82 -12.78
CA ARG A 457 2.61 -37.83 -13.63
C ARG A 457 1.59 -38.62 -14.46
N LYS A 458 1.99 -39.09 -15.65
CA LYS A 458 1.14 -39.89 -16.56
C LYS A 458 0.52 -41.11 -15.87
N THR A 459 1.32 -41.83 -15.09
CA THR A 459 0.87 -43.02 -14.33
C THR A 459 -0.19 -42.66 -13.27
N ALA A 460 -0.03 -41.55 -12.57
CA ALA A 460 -1.03 -41.05 -11.62
C ALA A 460 -2.31 -40.62 -12.35
N LYS A 461 -2.20 -39.91 -13.47
CA LYS A 461 -3.34 -39.48 -14.30
C LYS A 461 -4.20 -40.67 -14.72
N THR A 462 -3.60 -41.74 -15.24
CA THR A 462 -4.36 -42.95 -15.65
C THR A 462 -5.15 -43.54 -14.47
N LYS A 463 -4.52 -43.65 -13.29
CA LYS A 463 -5.20 -44.18 -12.09
C LYS A 463 -6.31 -43.25 -11.59
N ILE A 464 -6.11 -41.93 -11.63
CA ILE A 464 -7.13 -40.94 -11.24
C ILE A 464 -8.37 -41.09 -12.12
N LEU A 465 -8.19 -41.13 -13.44
CA LEU A 465 -9.32 -41.25 -14.37
C LEU A 465 -10.06 -42.59 -14.21
N LYS A 466 -9.32 -43.68 -13.98
CA LYS A 466 -9.93 -44.99 -13.66
C LYS A 466 -10.76 -44.92 -12.38
N ASP A 467 -10.23 -44.32 -11.32
CA ASP A 467 -10.95 -44.19 -10.05
C ASP A 467 -12.17 -43.26 -10.17
N PHE A 468 -12.10 -42.23 -11.02
CA PHE A 468 -13.25 -41.36 -11.30
C PHE A 468 -14.41 -42.12 -11.94
N GLN A 469 -14.13 -43.07 -12.83
CA GLN A 469 -15.16 -43.92 -13.44
C GLN A 469 -15.87 -44.82 -12.42
N ALA A 470 -15.20 -45.15 -11.31
CA ALA A 470 -15.77 -45.95 -10.24
C ALA A 470 -16.57 -45.12 -9.21
N LEU A 471 -16.53 -43.78 -9.28
CA LEU A 471 -17.30 -42.92 -8.39
C LEU A 471 -18.79 -42.93 -8.77
N ARG A 472 -19.65 -43.17 -7.79
CA ARG A 472 -21.09 -42.98 -7.90
C ARG A 472 -21.45 -41.57 -7.43
N PRO A 473 -22.11 -40.73 -8.26
CA PRO A 473 -22.58 -39.41 -7.83
C PRO A 473 -23.51 -39.52 -6.63
N THR A 474 -23.34 -38.63 -5.66
CA THR A 474 -24.18 -38.56 -4.46
C THR A 474 -25.40 -37.66 -4.64
N GLY A 475 -25.46 -36.90 -5.75
CA GLY A 475 -26.43 -35.82 -5.95
C GLY A 475 -26.05 -34.52 -5.24
N ASN A 476 -24.96 -34.52 -4.46
CA ASN A 476 -24.41 -33.34 -3.81
C ASN A 476 -23.07 -32.96 -4.48
N ALA A 477 -23.06 -31.83 -5.19
CA ALA A 477 -21.91 -31.39 -5.97
C ALA A 477 -20.65 -31.15 -5.10
N ALA A 478 -20.79 -30.57 -3.90
CA ALA A 478 -19.68 -30.44 -2.95
C ALA A 478 -19.07 -31.79 -2.56
N GLN A 479 -19.91 -32.77 -2.21
CA GLN A 479 -19.45 -34.08 -1.77
C GLN A 479 -18.74 -34.83 -2.91
N ASP A 480 -19.33 -34.79 -4.11
CA ASP A 480 -18.76 -35.39 -5.31
C ASP A 480 -17.41 -34.75 -5.68
N GLU A 481 -17.30 -33.41 -5.55
CA GLU A 481 -16.05 -32.72 -5.78
C GLU A 481 -14.98 -33.10 -4.75
N VAL A 482 -15.33 -33.17 -3.45
CA VAL A 482 -14.40 -33.62 -2.41
C VAL A 482 -13.92 -35.05 -2.66
N ALA A 483 -14.80 -35.95 -3.12
CA ALA A 483 -14.41 -37.31 -3.47
C ALA A 483 -13.37 -37.33 -4.61
N ARG A 484 -13.57 -36.52 -5.66
CA ARG A 484 -12.59 -36.35 -6.75
C ARG A 484 -11.26 -35.77 -6.25
N LEU A 485 -11.29 -34.73 -5.43
CA LEU A 485 -10.08 -34.13 -4.85
C LEU A 485 -9.28 -35.12 -4.00
N ARG A 486 -9.97 -35.96 -3.21
CA ARG A 486 -9.32 -37.03 -2.42
C ARG A 486 -8.62 -38.06 -3.30
N ILE A 487 -9.23 -38.47 -4.41
CA ILE A 487 -8.61 -39.39 -5.37
C ILE A 487 -7.34 -38.77 -5.95
N ILE A 488 -7.43 -37.52 -6.45
CA ILE A 488 -6.27 -36.80 -6.99
C ILE A 488 -5.14 -36.75 -5.95
N ALA A 489 -5.46 -36.32 -4.72
CA ALA A 489 -4.51 -36.22 -3.62
C ALA A 489 -3.81 -37.55 -3.32
N LYS A 490 -4.55 -38.65 -3.22
CA LYS A 490 -4.01 -39.99 -2.94
C LYS A 490 -3.10 -40.49 -4.07
N ARG A 491 -3.55 -40.38 -5.33
CA ARG A 491 -2.81 -40.90 -6.48
C ARG A 491 -1.55 -40.10 -6.79
N VAL A 492 -1.56 -38.78 -6.60
CA VAL A 492 -0.33 -37.97 -6.70
C VAL A 492 0.66 -38.33 -5.59
N ALA A 493 0.18 -38.55 -4.38
CA ALA A 493 1.05 -38.97 -3.28
C ALA A 493 1.67 -40.35 -3.53
N GLU A 494 0.90 -41.33 -4.00
CA GLU A 494 1.39 -42.67 -4.35
C GLU A 494 2.44 -42.66 -5.46
N ALA A 495 2.37 -41.69 -6.37
CA ALA A 495 3.35 -41.54 -7.45
C ALA A 495 4.60 -40.76 -7.03
N SER A 496 4.68 -40.29 -5.78
CA SER A 496 5.86 -39.61 -5.22
C SER A 496 6.95 -40.61 -4.81
N ASN A 497 8.12 -40.13 -4.43
CA ASN A 497 9.16 -41.01 -3.88
C ASN A 497 8.62 -41.74 -2.64
N ALA A 498 8.86 -43.06 -2.54
CA ALA A 498 8.35 -43.93 -1.49
C ALA A 498 8.53 -43.34 -0.07
N LYS A 499 9.69 -42.73 0.20
CA LYS A 499 9.98 -42.13 1.52
C LYS A 499 9.10 -40.93 1.88
N TRP A 500 8.51 -40.26 0.87
CA TRP A 500 7.70 -39.06 1.04
C TRP A 500 6.19 -39.29 0.84
N VAL A 501 5.76 -40.50 0.47
CA VAL A 501 4.35 -40.78 0.15
C VAL A 501 3.41 -40.36 1.29
N ALA A 502 3.74 -40.72 2.54
CA ALA A 502 2.90 -40.42 3.70
C ALA A 502 2.79 -38.90 3.96
N ASP A 503 3.89 -38.17 3.83
CA ASP A 503 3.93 -36.72 4.05
C ASP A 503 3.16 -35.97 2.95
N VAL A 504 3.44 -36.29 1.68
CA VAL A 504 2.71 -35.75 0.53
C VAL A 504 1.22 -36.05 0.65
N ARG A 505 0.84 -37.29 0.98
CA ARG A 505 -0.58 -37.68 1.14
C ARG A 505 -1.26 -36.83 2.19
N ARG A 506 -0.64 -36.64 3.36
CA ARG A 506 -1.22 -35.87 4.47
C ARG A 506 -1.45 -34.42 4.08
N ARG A 507 -0.47 -33.80 3.42
CA ARG A 507 -0.56 -32.42 2.90
C ARG A 507 -1.67 -32.27 1.85
N LYS A 508 -1.70 -33.12 0.82
CA LYS A 508 -2.73 -33.03 -0.24
C LYS A 508 -4.13 -33.31 0.29
N LEU A 509 -4.28 -34.28 1.19
CA LEU A 509 -5.57 -34.57 1.82
C LEU A 509 -6.04 -33.45 2.75
N THR A 510 -5.14 -32.71 3.40
CA THR A 510 -5.50 -31.51 4.17
C THR A 510 -6.20 -30.48 3.28
N ILE A 511 -5.68 -30.26 2.06
CA ILE A 511 -6.33 -29.37 1.09
C ILE A 511 -7.67 -29.94 0.61
N ALA A 512 -7.67 -31.21 0.18
CA ALA A 512 -8.88 -31.86 -0.35
C ALA A 512 -10.02 -31.91 0.67
N ASN A 513 -9.71 -32.20 1.94
CA ASN A 513 -10.68 -32.25 3.04
C ASN A 513 -11.04 -30.87 3.57
N GLY A 514 -10.23 -29.85 3.31
CA GLY A 514 -10.38 -28.50 3.88
C GLY A 514 -9.87 -28.40 5.32
N THR A 515 -9.59 -29.52 5.98
CA THR A 515 -8.99 -29.57 7.31
C THR A 515 -7.98 -30.72 7.39
N GLY A 516 -7.00 -30.59 8.29
CA GLY A 516 -5.99 -31.62 8.49
C GLY A 516 -4.78 -31.14 9.28
N LYS A 517 -3.71 -31.95 9.29
CA LYS A 517 -2.43 -31.60 9.93
C LYS A 517 -1.29 -31.71 8.94
N VAL A 518 -0.44 -30.69 8.84
CA VAL A 518 0.78 -30.70 8.02
C VAL A 518 1.97 -30.35 8.91
N HIS A 519 3.00 -31.21 8.93
CA HIS A 519 4.16 -31.08 9.81
C HIS A 519 3.81 -30.79 11.28
N GLY A 520 2.80 -31.50 11.80
CA GLY A 520 2.31 -31.37 13.18
C GLY A 520 1.35 -30.21 13.45
N LYS A 521 1.17 -29.27 12.50
CA LYS A 521 0.30 -28.10 12.67
C LYS A 521 -1.10 -28.34 12.11
N PRO A 522 -2.18 -27.97 12.84
CA PRO A 522 -3.53 -28.05 12.32
C PRO A 522 -3.77 -26.95 11.29
N TYR A 523 -4.58 -27.27 10.28
CA TYR A 523 -5.04 -26.34 9.26
C TYR A 523 -6.53 -26.51 9.07
N ASN A 524 -7.23 -25.37 8.99
CA ASN A 524 -8.58 -25.24 8.48
C ASN A 524 -8.55 -24.20 7.34
N LEU A 525 -8.89 -24.63 6.12
CA LEU A 525 -8.86 -23.79 4.93
C LEU A 525 -9.97 -22.73 4.95
N ALA A 526 -11.06 -22.96 5.70
CA ALA A 526 -12.11 -21.98 5.86
C ALA A 526 -11.60 -20.70 6.56
N ASP A 527 -10.69 -20.83 7.54
CA ASP A 527 -10.04 -19.70 8.22
C ASP A 527 -9.21 -18.84 7.25
N ARG A 528 -8.85 -19.40 6.09
CA ARG A 528 -8.11 -18.74 5.02
C ARG A 528 -9.02 -18.36 3.86
N ASN A 529 -10.34 -18.41 4.04
CA ASN A 529 -11.36 -18.17 3.03
C ASN A 529 -11.23 -19.05 1.78
N ILE A 530 -10.61 -20.24 1.86
CA ILE A 530 -10.55 -21.20 0.75
C ILE A 530 -11.59 -22.30 0.99
N SER A 531 -12.58 -22.40 0.09
CA SER A 531 -13.79 -23.18 0.34
C SER A 531 -14.25 -24.00 -0.89
N LEU A 532 -15.44 -24.61 -0.80
CA LEU A 532 -16.14 -25.22 -1.94
C LEU A 532 -17.00 -24.21 -2.71
N LYS A 533 -16.52 -22.98 -2.83
CA LYS A 533 -17.08 -22.04 -3.80
C LYS A 533 -16.44 -22.32 -5.15
N ASP A 534 -17.24 -22.29 -6.21
CA ASP A 534 -16.76 -22.29 -7.58
C ASP A 534 -15.80 -21.10 -7.78
N TYR A 535 -14.58 -21.37 -8.25
CA TYR A 535 -13.53 -20.36 -8.26
C TYR A 535 -13.76 -19.25 -9.30
N GLU A 536 -14.66 -19.45 -10.27
CA GLU A 536 -14.98 -18.47 -11.30
C GLU A 536 -16.17 -17.60 -10.87
N THR A 537 -17.22 -18.24 -10.36
CA THR A 537 -18.47 -17.57 -10.01
C THR A 537 -18.53 -17.11 -8.55
N GLY A 538 -17.71 -17.67 -7.67
CA GLY A 538 -17.72 -17.42 -6.23
C GLY A 538 -18.91 -18.01 -5.48
N LYS A 539 -19.81 -18.73 -6.17
CA LYS A 539 -21.00 -19.35 -5.58
C LYS A 539 -20.65 -20.70 -4.93
N PRO A 540 -21.32 -21.11 -3.84
CA PRO A 540 -21.21 -22.47 -3.32
C PRO A 540 -21.55 -23.49 -4.41
N LEU A 541 -20.83 -24.60 -4.47
CA LEU A 541 -21.12 -25.67 -5.44
C LEU A 541 -22.51 -26.30 -5.27
N ASP A 542 -23.08 -26.18 -4.07
CA ASP A 542 -24.37 -26.77 -3.69
C ASP A 542 -25.55 -25.85 -3.98
N ALA A 543 -25.27 -24.62 -4.44
CA ALA A 543 -26.31 -23.75 -4.93
C ALA A 543 -26.90 -24.39 -6.20
N ALA A 544 -28.18 -24.78 -6.14
CA ALA A 544 -28.90 -25.38 -7.25
C ALA A 544 -28.57 -24.68 -8.58
N PRO A 545 -28.44 -25.42 -9.70
CA PRO A 545 -28.26 -24.77 -11.00
C PRO A 545 -29.41 -23.78 -11.19
N ALA A 546 -29.07 -22.53 -11.46
CA ALA A 546 -30.07 -21.57 -11.91
C ALA A 546 -30.77 -22.21 -13.12
N ALA A 547 -32.10 -22.31 -13.06
CA ALA A 547 -32.88 -22.89 -14.14
C ALA A 547 -32.42 -22.28 -15.47
N PRO A 548 -32.19 -23.10 -16.52
CA PRO A 548 -31.89 -22.54 -17.83
C PRO A 548 -33.03 -21.59 -18.23
N PRO A 549 -32.73 -20.47 -18.91
CA PRO A 549 -33.77 -19.57 -19.38
C PRO A 549 -34.74 -20.39 -20.25
N LEU A 550 -36.03 -20.27 -19.95
CA LEU A 550 -37.11 -20.86 -20.73
C LEU A 550 -36.91 -20.45 -22.19
N VAL A 551 -36.49 -21.41 -23.02
CA VAL A 551 -36.55 -21.26 -24.46
C VAL A 551 -38.03 -21.33 -24.81
N ASN A 552 -38.57 -20.22 -25.31
CA ASN A 552 -39.92 -20.15 -25.86
C ASN A 552 -40.11 -21.28 -26.88
N GLN A 553 -40.91 -22.29 -26.53
CA GLN A 553 -41.54 -23.18 -27.48
C GLN A 553 -42.70 -22.41 -28.14
N ALA A 554 -42.37 -21.58 -29.12
CA ALA A 554 -43.32 -21.03 -30.06
C ALA A 554 -42.75 -21.23 -31.46
N GLY A 555 -43.18 -22.31 -32.11
CA GLY A 555 -42.81 -22.60 -33.49
C GLY A 555 -42.75 -24.08 -33.81
N LEU A 556 -43.88 -24.79 -33.67
CA LEU A 556 -44.14 -26.07 -34.32
C LEU A 556 -45.66 -26.34 -34.31
N GLN A 557 -46.42 -25.50 -35.02
CA GLN A 557 -47.73 -25.85 -35.59
C GLN A 557 -47.97 -24.95 -36.82
N SER A 558 -47.56 -25.45 -37.99
CA SER A 558 -48.24 -25.39 -39.30
C SER A 558 -47.25 -25.79 -40.39
#